data_AF-A0A7Z0NHF1-F1
#
_entry.id   AF-A0A7Z0NHF1-F1
#
_cell.length_a   1.000
_cell.length_b   1.000
_cell.length_c   1.000
_cell.angle_alpha   90.00
_cell.angle_beta   90.00
_cell.angle_gamma   90.00
#
_symmetry.space_group_name_H-M   'P 1'
#
loop_
_entity.id
_entity.type
_entity.pdbx_description
1 polymer ?
#
loop_
_entity_poly.entity_id
_entity_poly.type
_entity_poly.pdbx_seq_one_letter_code
_entity_poly.pdbx_strand_id
1 'polypeptide(L)' 'MSNTTLLILFILGVIACFIGLGFRDRNPGIVLMGIGFLAVLYAVIQKAVETFG' A
#
# COMPACT_ATOMS: atom_id res chain seq x y z
N MET A 1 6.01 13.03 8.60
CA MET A 1 5.18 11.93 9.14
C MET A 1 6.01 11.22 10.22
N SER A 2 5.43 10.55 11.20
CA SER A 2 6.25 9.66 12.05
C SER A 2 6.68 8.42 11.23
N ASN A 3 7.91 7.93 11.41
CA ASN A 3 8.39 6.67 10.81
C ASN A 3 7.38 5.53 11.05
N THR A 4 6.77 5.50 12.23
CA THR A 4 5.76 4.52 12.61
C THR A 4 4.52 4.60 11.71
N THR A 5 4.07 5.81 11.38
CA THR A 5 2.90 6.04 10.53
C THR A 5 3.14 5.58 9.09
N LEU A 6 4.33 5.86 8.53
CA LEU A 6 4.73 5.39 7.20
C LEU A 6 4.78 3.87 7.11
N LEU A 7 5.33 3.24 8.15
CA LEU A 7 5.47 1.78 8.22
C LEU A 7 4.10 1.09 8.35
N ILE A 8 3.18 1.65 9.15
CA ILE A 8 1.80 1.17 9.22
C ILE A 8 1.11 1.28 7.86
N LEU A 9 1.26 2.41 7.16
CA LEU A 9 0.62 2.62 5.85
C LEU A 9 1.13 1.63 4.79
N PHE A 10 2.43 1.34 4.82
CA PHE A 10 3.03 0.30 3.98
C PHE A 10 2.45 -1.09 4.28
N ILE A 11 2.39 -1.48 5.55
CA ILE A 11 1.85 -2.79 5.98
C ILE A 11 0.38 -2.92 5.56
N LEU A 12 -0.44 -1.89 5.80
CA LEU A 12 -1.85 -1.89 5.43
C LEU A 12 -2.05 -2.00 3.91
N GLY A 13 -1.22 -1.30 3.11
CA GLY A 13 -1.26 -1.40 1.66
C GLY A 13 -0.90 -2.80 1.15
N VAL A 14 0.12 -3.44 1.73
CA VAL A 14 0.51 -4.81 1.41
C VAL A 14 -0.60 -5.81 1.75
N ILE A 15 -1.22 -5.69 2.93
CA ILE A 15 -2.35 -6.53 3.34
C ILE A 15 -3.54 -6.34 2.40
N ALA A 16 -3.86 -5.10 2.00
CA ALA A 16 -4.94 -4.81 1.06
C ALA A 16 -4.68 -5.45 -0.32
N CYS A 17 -3.44 -5.47 -0.81
CA CYS A 17 -3.08 -6.20 -2.03
C CYS A 17 -3.32 -7.70 -1.89
N PHE A 18 -2.91 -8.32 -0.77
CA PHE A 18 -3.14 -9.75 -0.55
C PHE A 18 -4.62 -10.10 -0.42
N ILE A 19 -5.41 -9.25 0.24
CA ILE A 19 -6.86 -9.42 0.32
C ILE A 19 -7.47 -9.32 -1.08
N GLY A 20 -7.07 -8.32 -1.87
CA GLY A 20 -7.56 -8.13 -3.24
C GLY A 20 -7.23 -9.33 -4.16
N LEU A 21 -6.08 -9.98 -3.97
CA LEU A 21 -5.74 -11.24 -4.66
C LEU A 21 -6.66 -12.41 -4.27
N GLY A 22 -7.10 -12.46 -3.01
CA GLY A 22 -7.99 -13.51 -2.48
C GLY A 22 -9.48 -13.31 -2.79
N PHE A 23 -9.87 -12.16 -3.36
CA PHE A 23 -11.27 -11.89 -3.70
C PHE A 23 -11.72 -12.73 -4.90
N ARG A 24 -12.84 -13.46 -4.72
CA ARG A 24 -13.47 -14.26 -5.77
C ARG A 24 -14.03 -13.38 -6.90
N ASP A 25 -14.52 -12.20 -6.55
CA ASP A 25 -15.04 -11.22 -7.51
C ASP A 25 -13.91 -10.35 -8.06
N ARG A 26 -13.71 -10.42 -9.38
CA ARG A 26 -12.59 -9.75 -10.05
C ARG A 26 -12.65 -8.22 -9.93
N ASN A 27 -13.85 -7.64 -9.99
CA ASN A 27 -14.01 -6.18 -9.98
C ASN A 27 -13.60 -5.54 -8.63
N PRO A 28 -14.16 -5.95 -7.47
CA PRO A 28 -13.70 -5.43 -6.18
C PRO A 28 -12.27 -5.89 -5.84
N GLY A 29 -11.86 -7.09 -6.24
CA GLY A 29 -10.50 -7.60 -6.01
C GLY A 29 -9.42 -6.75 -6.69
N ILE A 30 -9.59 -6.44 -7.99
CA ILE A 30 -8.66 -5.59 -8.74
C ILE A 30 -8.63 -4.17 -8.19
N VAL A 31 -9.80 -3.61 -7.81
CA VAL A 31 -9.86 -2.29 -7.19
C VAL A 31 -9.06 -2.30 -5.89
N LEU A 32 -9.31 -3.26 -4.97
CA LEU A 32 -8.58 -3.39 -3.70
C LEU A 32 -7.07 -3.54 -3.89
N MET A 33 -6.64 -4.31 -4.90
CA MET A 33 -5.24 -4.43 -5.27
C MET A 33 -4.66 -3.10 -5.76
N GLY A 34 -5.40 -2.34 -6.56
CA GLY A 34 -4.97 -1.03 -7.06
C GLY A 34 -4.79 0.00 -5.94
N ILE A 35 -5.75 0.12 -5.02
CA ILE A 35 -5.63 1.03 -3.86
C ILE A 35 -4.52 0.60 -2.91
N GLY A 36 -4.37 -0.71 -2.64
CA GLY A 36 -3.27 -1.24 -1.83
C GLY A 36 -1.91 -0.94 -2.45
N PHE A 37 -1.78 -1.12 -3.76
CA PHE A 37 -0.56 -0.83 -4.50
C PHE A 37 -0.20 0.66 -4.46
N LEU A 38 -1.18 1.55 -4.69
CA LEU A 38 -0.96 3.00 -4.60
C LEU A 38 -0.54 3.46 -3.21
N ALA A 39 -1.12 2.88 -2.15
CA ALA A 39 -0.74 3.17 -0.78
C ALA A 39 0.72 2.75 -0.49
N VAL A 40 1.13 1.57 -0.96
CA VAL A 40 2.52 1.10 -0.87
C VAL A 40 3.47 2.03 -1.64
N LEU A 41 3.11 2.39 -2.87
CA LEU A 41 3.90 3.30 -3.71
C LEU A 41 4.12 4.65 -3.02
N TYR A 42 3.06 5.22 -2.45
CA TYR A 42 3.15 6.47 -1.69
C TYR A 42 4.09 6.34 -0.49
N ALA A 43 3.97 5.27 0.29
CA ALA A 43 4.84 5.04 1.45
C ALA A 43 6.32 4.90 1.04
N VAL A 44 6.59 4.18 -0.05
CA VAL A 44 7.96 4.00 -0.57
C VAL A 44 8.53 5.32 -1.08
N ILE A 45 7.75 6.11 -1.84
CA ILE A 45 8.19 7.42 -2.33
C ILE A 45 8.51 8.35 -1.16
N GLN A 46 7.61 8.45 -0.17
CA GLN A 46 7.87 9.29 1.00
C GLN A 46 9.12 8.85 1.76
N LYS A 47 9.33 7.53 1.91
CA LYS A 47 10.54 7.03 2.55
C LYS A 47 11.80 7.33 1.74
N ALA A 48 11.73 7.26 0.41
CA ALA A 48 12.83 7.63 -0.47
C ALA A 48 13.16 9.14 -0.36
N VAL A 49 12.14 10.01 -0.34
CA VAL A 49 12.32 11.45 -0.14
C VAL A 49 12.97 11.73 1.22
N GLU A 50 12.53 11.08 2.30
CA GLU A 50 13.17 11.25 3.62
C GLU A 50 14.63 10.75 3.67
N THR A 51 15.01 9.83 2.80
CA THR A 51 16.33 9.18 2.83
C THR A 51 17.34 9.86 1.91
N PHE A 52 16.88 10.33 0.75
CA PHE A 52 17.74 10.85 -0.33
C PHE A 52 17.49 12.33 -0.66
N GLY A 53 16.37 12.90 -0.21
CA GLY A 53 15.99 14.30 -0.45
C GLY A 53 16.39 15.25 0.66
#